data_AF-A0A848XTZ0-F1
#
_entry.id   AF-A0A848XTZ0-F1
#
_cell.length_a   1.000
_cell.length_b   1.000
_cell.length_c   1.000
_cell.angle_alpha   90.00
_cell.angle_beta   90.00
_cell.angle_gamma   90.00
#
_symmetry.space_group_name_H-M   'P 1'
#
loop_
_entity.id
_entity.type
_entity.pdbx_description
1 polymer ?
#
loop_
_entity_poly.entity_id
_entity_poly.type
_entity_poly.pdbx_seq_one_letter_code
_entity_poly.pdbx_strand_id
1 'polypeptide(L)'
;MSWTTARLDRVLPELMREYGVDMWILSMREYAEDPVFWSIAAPTTFAARRRSIYVFNDRGPGAGLERIALGGTDQGGNFTPYRSSRPAPTGEAAALWGDAQWRLLYEIVDDRDPENIVVNIDEHHAFSDGLHSGEREALERALGKYADRIQ
;
A
#
# COMPACT_ATOMS: atom_id res chain seq x y z
N MET A 1 -12.85 4.96 -20.06
CA MET A 1 -11.79 5.18 -19.06
C MET A 1 -12.39 5.99 -17.93
N SER A 2 -12.31 5.53 -16.69
CA SER A 2 -12.91 6.25 -15.54
C SER A 2 -12.03 7.44 -15.14
N TRP A 3 -12.61 8.45 -14.46
CA TRP A 3 -11.84 9.57 -13.89
C TRP A 3 -10.75 9.08 -12.92
N THR A 4 -11.09 8.11 -12.06
CA THR A 4 -10.15 7.49 -11.10
C THR A 4 -8.94 6.88 -11.80
N THR A 5 -9.16 6.13 -12.89
CA THR A 5 -8.07 5.52 -13.66
C THR A 5 -7.15 6.58 -14.27
N ALA A 6 -7.70 7.64 -14.89
CA ALA A 6 -6.91 8.71 -15.48
C ALA A 6 -6.05 9.46 -14.46
N ARG A 7 -6.58 9.70 -13.25
CA ARG A 7 -5.83 10.31 -12.15
C ARG A 7 -4.69 9.42 -11.67
N LEU A 8 -4.96 8.13 -11.46
CA LEU A 8 -3.95 7.17 -11.00
C LEU A 8 -2.85 6.92 -12.05
N ASP A 9 -3.17 7.00 -13.34
CA ASP A 9 -2.20 6.71 -14.41
C ASP A 9 -1.31 7.91 -14.74
N ARG A 10 -1.77 9.14 -14.48
CA ARG A 10 -1.07 10.37 -14.91
C ARG A 10 -0.63 11.23 -13.73
N VAL A 11 -1.57 11.60 -12.87
CA VAL A 11 -1.36 12.62 -11.83
C VAL A 11 -0.56 12.05 -10.66
N LEU A 12 -0.97 10.89 -10.13
CA LEU A 12 -0.31 10.30 -8.98
C LEU A 12 1.18 9.99 -9.22
N PRO A 13 1.60 9.35 -10.33
CA PRO A 13 3.03 9.13 -10.57
C PRO A 13 3.83 10.44 -10.70
N GLU A 14 3.24 11.50 -11.28
CA GLU A 14 3.90 12.80 -11.37
C GLU A 14 4.12 13.42 -9.99
N LEU A 15 3.09 13.40 -9.13
CA LEU A 15 3.20 13.89 -7.76
C LEU A 15 4.21 13.08 -6.94
N MET A 16 4.17 11.75 -7.03
CA MET A 16 5.14 10.90 -6.32
C MET A 16 6.58 11.31 -6.69
N ARG A 17 6.88 11.51 -7.98
CA ARG A 17 8.20 11.98 -8.41
C ARG A 17 8.53 13.41 -7.98
N GLU A 18 7.54 14.32 -8.03
CA GLU A 18 7.72 15.72 -7.61
C GLU A 18 8.14 15.80 -6.14
N TYR A 19 7.55 14.96 -5.27
CA TYR A 19 7.85 14.91 -3.85
C TYR A 19 8.90 13.85 -3.46
N GLY A 20 9.53 13.20 -4.45
CA GLY A 20 10.57 12.20 -4.21
C GLY A 20 10.09 10.92 -3.52
N VAL A 21 8.83 10.52 -3.72
CA VAL A 21 8.21 9.32 -3.13
C VAL A 21 8.42 8.10 -4.03
N ASP A 22 9.18 7.12 -3.55
CA ASP A 22 9.42 5.87 -4.30
C ASP A 22 8.25 4.90 -4.12
N MET A 23 7.82 4.73 -2.87
CA MET A 23 6.74 3.82 -2.51
C MET A 23 5.76 4.50 -1.57
N TRP A 24 4.47 4.36 -1.85
CA TRP A 24 3.39 4.78 -0.96
C TRP A 24 2.57 3.57 -0.54
N ILE A 25 2.39 3.38 0.77
CA ILE A 25 1.63 2.26 1.34
C ILE A 25 0.40 2.82 2.07
N LEU A 26 -0.77 2.44 1.55
CA LEU A 26 -2.06 2.72 2.18
C LEU A 26 -2.57 1.45 2.87
N SER A 27 -2.51 1.39 4.20
CA SER A 27 -3.02 0.28 5.01
C SER A 27 -4.20 0.71 5.85
N MET A 28 -5.26 -0.08 5.85
CA MET A 28 -6.47 0.22 6.62
C MET A 28 -7.28 -1.04 6.94
N ARG A 29 -8.27 -0.87 7.81
CA ARG A 29 -9.18 -1.94 8.23
C ARG A 29 -10.61 -1.59 7.87
N GLU A 30 -11.45 -2.62 7.74
CA GLU A 30 -12.90 -2.47 7.63
C GLU A 30 -13.43 -1.67 8.83
N TYR A 31 -14.27 -0.67 8.54
CA TYR A 31 -14.79 0.33 9.49
C TYR A 31 -13.76 1.34 10.03
N ALA A 32 -12.55 1.35 9.46
CA ALA A 32 -11.47 2.26 9.80
C ALA A 32 -10.69 2.62 8.51
N GLU A 33 -11.43 3.04 7.48
CA GLU A 33 -10.88 3.44 6.21
C GLU A 33 -10.08 4.74 6.31
N ASP A 34 -8.94 4.75 5.63
CA ASP A 34 -8.21 5.99 5.40
C ASP A 34 -9.05 6.96 4.54
N PRO A 35 -9.12 8.27 4.87
CA PRO A 35 -9.90 9.24 4.11
C PRO A 35 -9.59 9.27 2.61
N VAL A 36 -8.34 9.03 2.21
CA VAL A 36 -7.91 9.00 0.80
C VAL A 36 -8.45 7.79 0.05
N PHE A 37 -8.86 6.72 0.73
CA PHE A 37 -9.41 5.51 0.12
C PHE A 37 -10.53 5.81 -0.88
N TRP A 38 -11.44 6.72 -0.53
CA TRP A 38 -12.58 7.09 -1.36
C TRP A 38 -12.18 7.75 -2.68
N SER A 39 -10.96 8.29 -2.76
CA SER A 39 -10.43 8.92 -3.97
C SER A 39 -9.77 7.93 -4.95
N ILE A 40 -9.48 6.71 -4.48
CA ILE A 40 -8.83 5.64 -5.27
C ILE A 40 -9.74 4.41 -5.48
N ALA A 41 -10.82 4.31 -4.70
CA ALA A 41 -11.74 3.18 -4.75
C ALA A 41 -12.60 3.15 -6.02
N ALA A 42 -13.03 1.94 -6.41
CA ALA A 42 -14.02 1.81 -7.47
C ALA A 42 -15.37 2.41 -7.03
N PRO A 43 -16.15 3.00 -7.96
CA PRO A 43 -17.48 3.55 -7.64
C PRO A 43 -18.46 2.55 -7.02
N THR A 44 -18.24 1.25 -7.21
CA THR A 44 -19.04 0.15 -6.67
C THR A 44 -18.59 -0.32 -5.28
N THR A 45 -17.55 0.29 -4.72
CA THR A 45 -17.01 -0.08 -3.40
C THR A 45 -17.81 0.60 -2.30
N PHE A 46 -18.37 -0.19 -1.38
CA PHE A 46 -19.15 0.31 -0.25
C PHE A 46 -18.32 0.48 1.04
N ALA A 47 -17.24 -0.28 1.20
CA ALA A 47 -16.33 -0.25 2.35
C ALA A 47 -15.02 -0.98 2.01
N ALA A 48 -13.96 -0.76 2.81
CA ALA A 48 -12.82 -1.66 2.80
C ALA A 48 -13.25 -3.06 3.29
N ARG A 49 -12.54 -4.12 2.91
CA ARG A 49 -12.85 -5.49 3.33
C ARG A 49 -11.73 -6.05 4.19
N ARG A 50 -12.03 -6.42 5.44
CA ARG A 50 -11.04 -6.90 6.43
C ARG A 50 -9.85 -5.94 6.58
N ARG A 51 -8.67 -6.36 6.13
CA ARG A 51 -7.47 -5.52 6.01
C ARG A 51 -7.17 -5.36 4.52
N SER A 52 -7.07 -4.12 4.09
CA SER A 52 -6.70 -3.75 2.73
C SER A 52 -5.38 -3.01 2.78
N ILE A 53 -4.37 -3.53 2.09
CA ILE A 53 -3.09 -2.83 1.90
C ILE A 53 -2.93 -2.58 0.41
N TYR A 54 -2.86 -1.31 0.04
CA TYR A 54 -2.59 -0.88 -1.33
C TYR A 54 -1.17 -0.31 -1.39
N VAL A 55 -0.36 -0.86 -2.30
CA VAL A 55 1.02 -0.41 -2.51
C VAL A 55 1.11 0.27 -3.86
N PHE A 56 1.63 1.48 -3.87
CA PHE A 56 1.97 2.24 -5.06
C PHE A 56 3.49 2.30 -5.14
N ASN A 57 4.07 1.86 -6.26
CA ASN A 57 5.51 1.88 -6.47
C ASN A 57 5.82 2.62 -7.79
N ASP A 58 6.47 3.77 -7.70
CA ASP A 58 6.89 4.48 -8.92
C ASP A 58 8.02 3.69 -9.59
N ARG A 59 7.85 3.39 -10.88
CA ARG A 59 8.87 2.65 -11.65
C ARG A 59 9.78 3.58 -12.45
N GLY A 60 9.71 4.88 -12.15
CA GLY A 60 10.41 5.94 -12.86
C GLY A 60 9.70 6.43 -14.13
N PRO A 61 10.27 7.46 -14.77
CA PRO A 61 9.70 8.10 -15.94
C PRO A 61 9.45 7.12 -17.09
N GLY A 62 8.23 7.12 -17.63
CA GLY A 62 7.83 6.27 -18.76
C GLY A 62 7.46 4.83 -18.42
N ALA A 63 7.84 4.32 -17.25
CA ALA A 63 7.42 2.99 -16.77
C ALA A 63 6.11 3.03 -15.98
N GLY A 64 5.72 4.21 -15.48
CA GLY A 64 4.46 4.45 -14.81
C GLY A 64 4.34 3.78 -13.44
N LEU A 65 3.16 3.89 -12.84
CA LEU A 65 2.92 3.48 -11.46
C LEU A 65 2.48 2.01 -11.37
N GLU A 66 3.23 1.21 -10.61
CA GLU A 66 2.76 -0.10 -10.19
C GLU A 66 1.77 0.06 -9.02
N ARG A 67 0.63 -0.64 -9.09
CA ARG A 67 -0.46 -0.59 -8.11
C ARG A 67 -0.82 -2.01 -7.68
N ILE A 68 -0.53 -2.34 -6.44
CA ILE A 68 -0.70 -3.67 -5.89
C ILE A 68 -1.77 -3.67 -4.79
N ALA A 69 -2.59 -4.71 -4.76
CA ALA A 69 -3.53 -4.97 -3.66
C ALA A 69 -3.11 -6.22 -2.88
N LEU A 70 -3.04 -6.10 -1.55
CA LEU A 70 -2.99 -7.20 -0.59
C LEU A 70 -4.27 -7.20 0.25
N GLY A 71 -5.08 -8.25 0.08
CA GLY A 71 -6.45 -8.25 0.59
C GLY A 71 -7.32 -7.22 -0.12
N GLY A 72 -8.41 -6.80 0.53
CA GLY A 72 -9.38 -5.92 -0.09
C GLY A 72 -9.93 -6.44 -1.42
N THR A 73 -10.27 -5.52 -2.33
CA THR A 73 -10.59 -5.84 -3.74
C THR A 73 -9.58 -5.17 -4.68
N ASP A 74 -9.58 -5.56 -5.96
CA ASP A 74 -8.80 -4.92 -7.02
C ASP A 74 -9.28 -3.51 -7.40
N GLN A 75 -10.32 -3.02 -6.72
CA GLN A 75 -10.98 -1.74 -6.96
C GLN A 75 -11.35 -1.56 -8.44
N GLY A 76 -11.98 -2.58 -9.03
CA GLY A 76 -12.46 -2.51 -10.42
C GLY A 76 -11.34 -2.52 -11.44
N GLY A 77 -10.23 -3.20 -11.13
CA GLY A 77 -9.04 -3.32 -11.97
C GLY A 77 -8.03 -2.18 -11.82
N ASN A 78 -8.21 -1.27 -10.85
CA ASN A 78 -7.22 -0.23 -10.55
C ASN A 78 -5.96 -0.79 -9.86
N PHE A 79 -6.06 -1.94 -9.19
CA PHE A 79 -4.96 -2.61 -8.52
C PHE A 79 -4.80 -4.03 -9.02
N THR A 80 -3.56 -4.52 -9.03
CA THR A 80 -3.26 -5.93 -9.32
C THR A 80 -3.17 -6.70 -8.00
N PRO A 81 -3.99 -7.73 -7.74
CA PRO A 81 -3.83 -8.58 -6.57
C PRO A 81 -2.48 -9.29 -6.61
N TYR A 82 -1.69 -9.18 -5.55
CA TYR A 82 -0.38 -9.83 -5.50
C TYR A 82 -0.47 -11.28 -5.03
N ARG A 83 0.28 -12.15 -5.69
CA ARG A 83 0.47 -13.55 -5.31
C ARG A 83 1.97 -13.82 -5.27
N SER A 84 2.45 -14.30 -4.13
CA SER A 84 3.84 -14.70 -4.00
C SER A 84 4.13 -15.94 -4.84
N SER A 85 5.28 -15.93 -5.52
CA SER A 85 5.90 -17.11 -6.12
C SER A 85 6.80 -17.86 -5.14
N ARG A 86 7.11 -17.27 -3.98
CA ARG A 86 7.96 -17.85 -2.95
C ARG A 86 7.18 -18.95 -2.19
N PRO A 87 7.82 -20.06 -1.79
CA PRO A 87 7.16 -21.07 -0.97
C PRO A 87 6.60 -20.46 0.32
N ALA A 88 5.44 -20.92 0.76
CA ALA A 88 4.92 -20.52 2.07
C ALA A 88 5.95 -20.90 3.16
N PRO A 89 6.29 -19.98 4.08
CA PRO A 89 7.22 -20.29 5.16
C PRO A 89 6.65 -21.39 6.05
N THR A 90 7.53 -22.23 6.59
CA THR A 90 7.21 -23.32 7.53
C THR A 90 7.97 -23.11 8.85
N GLY A 91 7.48 -23.74 9.93
CA GLY A 91 8.16 -23.71 11.23
C GLY A 91 8.21 -22.32 11.88
N GLU A 92 9.34 -21.99 12.50
CA GLU A 92 9.56 -20.74 13.26
C GLU A 92 9.41 -19.49 12.39
N ALA A 93 9.82 -19.57 11.11
CA ALA A 93 9.59 -18.49 10.16
C ALA A 93 8.09 -18.17 10.00
N ALA A 94 7.22 -19.17 9.94
CA ALA A 94 5.77 -18.93 9.85
C ALA A 94 5.21 -18.25 11.11
N ALA A 95 5.82 -18.45 12.28
CA ALA A 95 5.44 -17.80 13.53
C ALA A 95 5.93 -16.34 13.61
N LEU A 96 7.07 -16.02 12.99
CA LEU A 96 7.59 -14.65 12.86
C LEU A 96 6.72 -13.80 11.94
N TRP A 97 6.17 -14.41 10.88
CA TRP A 97 5.25 -13.76 9.95
C TRP A 97 3.80 -13.95 10.38
N GLY A 98 3.34 -13.16 11.35
CA GLY A 98 1.91 -13.05 11.63
C GLY A 98 1.14 -12.50 10.43
N ASP A 99 -0.09 -12.98 10.18
CA ASP A 99 -0.97 -12.67 9.02
C ASP A 99 -0.27 -12.72 7.65
N ALA A 100 -0.72 -13.63 6.77
CA ALA A 100 -0.12 -13.83 5.45
C ALA A 100 0.03 -12.54 4.61
N GLN A 101 -0.79 -11.51 4.84
CA GLN A 101 -0.69 -10.22 4.16
C GLN A 101 0.60 -9.46 4.50
N TRP A 102 1.06 -9.47 5.75
CA TRP A 102 2.27 -8.73 6.15
C TRP A 102 3.54 -9.31 5.55
N ARG A 103 3.60 -10.63 5.43
CA ARG A 103 4.67 -11.30 4.69
C ARG A 103 4.72 -10.86 3.24
N LEU A 104 3.57 -10.85 2.57
CA LEU A 104 3.51 -10.43 1.17
C LEU A 104 3.92 -8.96 1.01
N LEU A 105 3.57 -8.10 1.97
CA LEU A 105 4.01 -6.72 1.98
C LEU A 105 5.53 -6.62 2.04
N TYR A 106 6.17 -7.34 2.95
CA TYR A 106 7.63 -7.36 3.03
C TYR A 106 8.26 -7.90 1.75
N GLU A 107 7.72 -8.96 1.15
CA GLU A 107 8.24 -9.47 -0.14
C GLU A 107 8.17 -8.42 -1.25
N ILE A 108 7.08 -7.67 -1.33
CA ILE A 108 6.95 -6.56 -2.29
C ILE A 108 8.02 -5.51 -2.01
N VAL A 109 8.15 -5.05 -0.78
CA VAL A 109 9.12 -4.00 -0.42
C VAL A 109 10.56 -4.48 -0.67
N ASP A 110 10.87 -5.72 -0.31
CA ASP A 110 12.19 -6.32 -0.50
C ASP A 110 12.55 -6.56 -1.97
N ASP A 111 11.57 -6.89 -2.82
CA ASP A 111 11.76 -7.03 -4.27
C ASP A 111 12.00 -5.68 -4.97
N ARG A 112 11.44 -4.57 -4.45
CA ARG A 112 11.56 -3.22 -5.06
C ARG A 112 12.66 -2.37 -4.44
N ASP A 113 13.06 -2.65 -3.20
CA ASP A 113 14.09 -1.92 -2.43
C ASP A 113 13.96 -0.38 -2.51
N PRO A 114 12.80 0.21 -2.17
CA PRO A 114 12.55 1.65 -2.34
C PRO A 114 13.44 2.50 -1.42
N GLU A 115 13.99 3.62 -1.89
CA GLU A 115 14.82 4.50 -1.05
C GLU A 115 14.03 5.14 0.10
N ASN A 116 12.74 5.41 -0.12
CA ASN A 116 11.81 5.91 0.89
C ASN A 116 10.40 5.32 0.75
N ILE A 117 9.66 5.31 1.85
CA ILE A 117 8.29 4.80 1.93
C ILE A 117 7.44 5.87 2.61
N VAL A 118 6.34 6.27 1.98
CA VAL A 118 5.35 7.16 2.59
C VAL A 118 4.15 6.36 3.09
N VAL A 119 3.61 6.77 4.23
CA VAL A 119 2.36 6.26 4.83
C VAL A 119 1.49 7.43 5.26
N ASN A 120 0.18 7.20 5.46
CA ASN A 120 -0.77 8.26 5.80
C ASN A 120 -0.80 8.54 7.32
N ILE A 121 0.24 9.18 7.83
CA ILE A 121 0.31 9.72 9.20
C ILE A 121 0.74 11.19 9.10
N ASP A 122 -0.13 12.12 9.44
CA ASP A 122 0.16 13.56 9.31
C ASP A 122 -0.58 14.38 10.38
N GLU A 123 0.16 15.14 11.19
CA GLU A 123 -0.43 15.93 12.29
C GLU A 123 -1.19 17.19 11.83
N HIS A 124 -1.10 17.56 10.56
CA HIS A 124 -1.64 18.79 9.99
C HIS A 124 -2.70 18.55 8.91
N HIS A 125 -2.61 17.45 8.16
CA HIS A 125 -3.49 17.12 7.05
C HIS A 125 -4.34 15.91 7.38
N ALA A 126 -5.57 16.15 7.84
CA ALA A 126 -6.51 15.09 8.20
C ALA A 126 -6.81 14.09 7.06
N PHE A 127 -6.67 14.50 5.79
CA PHE A 127 -6.81 13.59 4.65
C PHE A 127 -5.63 12.63 4.48
N SER A 128 -4.48 12.93 5.10
CA SER A 128 -3.24 12.17 5.07
C SER A 128 -2.93 11.51 6.42
N ASP A 129 -3.91 11.41 7.33
CA ASP A 129 -3.76 10.91 8.71
C ASP A 129 -4.71 9.74 9.02
N GLY A 130 -4.93 8.85 8.05
CA GLY A 130 -5.84 7.72 8.20
C GLY A 130 -5.22 6.46 8.78
N LEU A 131 -3.90 6.39 8.94
CA LEU A 131 -3.22 5.19 9.43
C LEU A 131 -3.31 5.10 10.97
N HIS A 132 -4.28 4.33 11.44
CA HIS A 132 -4.51 4.09 12.86
C HIS A 132 -3.29 3.47 13.56
N SER A 133 -3.05 3.85 14.82
CA SER A 133 -1.86 3.45 15.61
C SER A 133 -1.56 1.95 15.62
N GLY A 134 -2.57 1.10 15.86
CA GLY A 134 -2.37 -0.35 15.87
C GLY A 134 -2.03 -0.95 14.49
N GLU A 135 -2.50 -0.31 13.42
CA GLU A 135 -2.17 -0.71 12.04
C GLU A 135 -0.76 -0.24 11.66
N ARG A 136 -0.39 0.99 12.07
CA ARG A 136 0.98 1.51 11.96
C ARG A 136 1.99 0.58 12.60
N GLU A 137 1.79 0.22 13.87
CA GLU A 137 2.71 -0.67 14.57
C GLU A 137 2.85 -2.05 13.90
N ALA A 138 1.76 -2.57 13.33
CA ALA A 138 1.79 -3.83 12.59
C ALA A 138 2.56 -3.70 11.27
N LEU A 139 2.35 -2.60 10.55
CA LEU A 139 3.06 -2.26 9.32
C LEU A 139 4.56 -2.10 9.58
N GLU A 140 4.97 -1.33 10.58
CA GLU A 140 6.38 -1.11 10.92
C GLU A 140 7.08 -2.43 11.28
N ARG A 141 6.45 -3.29 12.10
CA ARG A 141 6.97 -4.63 12.38
C ARG A 141 7.10 -5.47 11.12
N ALA A 142 6.14 -5.40 10.21
CA ALA A 142 6.15 -6.15 8.96
C ALA A 142 7.27 -5.68 8.01
N LEU A 143 7.56 -4.37 7.97
CA LEU A 143 8.62 -3.80 7.13
C LEU A 143 10.03 -4.14 7.63
N GLY A 144 10.19 -4.44 8.92
CA GLY A 144 11.48 -4.83 9.49
C GLY A 144 12.56 -3.78 9.21
N LYS A 145 13.64 -4.17 8.52
CA LYS A 145 14.76 -3.26 8.16
C LYS A 145 14.33 -2.05 7.31
N TYR A 146 13.19 -2.11 6.65
CA TYR A 146 12.67 -1.02 5.83
C TYR A 146 11.82 -0.01 6.62
N ALA A 147 11.51 -0.27 7.89
CA ALA A 147 10.75 0.66 8.73
C ALA A 147 11.48 2.01 8.89
N ASP A 148 12.83 2.00 8.90
CA ASP A 148 13.65 3.21 8.97
C ASP A 148 13.59 4.07 7.68
N ARG A 149 12.95 3.56 6.62
CA ARG A 149 12.72 4.30 5.37
C ARG A 149 11.35 4.98 5.31
N ILE A 150 10.52 4.83 6.36
CA ILE A 150 9.26 5.56 6.46
C ILE A 150 9.53 7.06 6.65
N GLN A 151 8.88 7.90 5.86
CA GLN A 151 8.92 9.36 5.94
C GLN A 151 7.56 9.96 6.30
#